data_AF-A0A535TYD0-F1
#
_entry.id   AF-A0A535TYD0-F1
#
_cell.length_a   1.000
_cell.length_b   1.000
_cell.length_c   1.000
_cell.angle_alpha   90.00
_cell.angle_beta   90.00
_cell.angle_gamma   90.00
#
_symmetry.space_group_name_H-M   'P 1'
#
loop_
_entity.id
_entity.type
_entity.pdbx_description
1 polymer ?
#
loop_
_entity_poly.entity_id
_entity_poly.type
_entity_poly.pdbx_seq_one_letter_code
_entity_poly.pdbx_strand_id
1 'polypeptide(L)'
;MTMTTQAPDYASAVRAMSQAAAEAELTHAPVRLAYWRIAALDTLLDRLEELRLANERLLPEDIREQVVTYAARHDTELADRLRRIDAEDLNAVHDAVFEAQGRVMLQLAELRRVPNWQDLDLILAPGDDEAA
;
A
#
# COMPACT_ATOMS: atom_id res chain seq x y z
N MET A 1 -41.17 -42.80 24.60
CA MET A 1 -40.70 -41.87 23.55
C MET A 1 -39.66 -40.95 24.16
N THR A 2 -38.39 -41.31 24.04
CA THR A 2 -37.27 -40.46 24.48
C THR A 2 -36.83 -39.62 23.29
N MET A 3 -37.08 -38.31 23.36
CA MET A 3 -36.47 -37.37 22.43
C MET A 3 -35.01 -37.17 22.84
N THR A 4 -34.12 -37.82 22.11
CA THR A 4 -32.68 -37.52 22.18
C THR A 4 -32.48 -36.17 21.52
N THR A 5 -32.41 -35.11 22.32
CA THR A 5 -31.93 -33.81 21.86
C THR A 5 -30.45 -33.97 21.54
N GLN A 6 -30.14 -34.22 20.28
CA GLN A 6 -28.78 -34.32 19.77
C GLN A 6 -28.14 -32.94 19.94
N ALA A 7 -27.17 -32.83 20.85
CA ALA A 7 -26.39 -31.61 21.01
C ALA A 7 -25.76 -31.25 19.64
N PRO A 8 -25.83 -30.00 19.18
CA PRO A 8 -25.18 -29.60 17.94
C PRO A 8 -23.70 -29.96 18.05
N ASP A 9 -23.18 -30.68 17.05
CA ASP A 9 -21.82 -31.24 17.06
C ASP A 9 -20.81 -30.09 17.19
N TYR A 10 -20.34 -29.86 18.41
CA TYR A 10 -19.46 -28.76 18.79
C TYR A 10 -18.19 -28.72 17.93
N ALA A 11 -17.68 -29.89 17.53
CA ALA A 11 -16.50 -29.99 16.67
C ALA A 11 -16.79 -29.48 15.25
N SER A 12 -18.00 -29.69 14.73
CA SER A 12 -18.41 -29.14 13.43
C SER A 12 -18.61 -27.62 13.48
N ALA A 13 -19.17 -27.10 14.59
CA ALA A 13 -19.32 -25.66 14.81
C ALA A 13 -17.97 -24.94 14.90
N VAL A 14 -17.01 -25.48 15.67
CA VAL A 14 -15.65 -24.92 15.77
C VAL A 14 -14.95 -24.92 14.40
N ARG A 15 -15.07 -26.00 13.63
CA ARG A 15 -14.49 -26.08 12.28
C ARG A 15 -15.08 -25.03 11.34
N ALA A 16 -16.40 -24.85 11.36
CA ALA A 16 -17.07 -23.83 10.57
C ALA A 16 -16.63 -22.41 10.96
N MET A 17 -16.47 -22.13 12.25
CA MET A 17 -15.95 -20.85 12.73
C MET A 17 -14.50 -20.61 12.27
N SER A 18 -13.62 -21.60 12.38
CA SER A 18 -12.23 -21.47 11.92
C SER A 18 -12.15 -21.25 10.41
N GLN A 19 -13.00 -21.93 9.63
CA GLN A 19 -13.06 -21.73 8.19
C GLN A 19 -13.57 -20.33 7.83
N ALA A 20 -14.65 -19.87 8.47
CA ALA A 20 -15.18 -18.53 8.27
C ALA A 20 -14.15 -17.44 8.65
N ALA A 21 -13.38 -17.65 9.71
CA ALA A 21 -12.29 -16.75 10.10
C ALA A 21 -11.17 -16.71 9.06
N ALA A 22 -10.79 -17.86 8.49
CA ALA A 22 -9.79 -17.92 7.43
C ALA A 22 -10.26 -17.24 6.14
N GLU A 23 -11.52 -17.44 5.75
CA GLU A 23 -12.14 -16.77 4.58
C GLU A 23 -12.24 -15.26 4.78
N ALA A 24 -12.60 -14.81 5.99
CA ALA A 24 -12.58 -13.41 6.35
C ALA A 24 -11.16 -12.83 6.27
N GLU A 25 -10.17 -13.52 6.84
CA GLU A 25 -8.77 -13.06 6.81
C GLU A 25 -8.23 -12.96 5.37
N LEU A 26 -8.53 -13.92 4.51
CA LEU A 26 -8.15 -13.87 3.08
C LEU A 26 -8.74 -12.64 2.37
N THR A 27 -9.94 -12.22 2.77
CA THR A 27 -10.60 -11.03 2.21
C THR A 27 -9.96 -9.73 2.70
N HIS A 28 -9.49 -9.68 3.95
CA HIS A 28 -8.92 -8.47 4.56
C HIS A 28 -7.39 -8.36 4.41
N ALA A 29 -6.69 -9.47 4.16
CA ALA A 29 -5.25 -9.52 4.03
C ALA A 29 -4.67 -8.57 2.96
N PRO A 30 -5.26 -8.46 1.74
CA PRO A 30 -4.75 -7.52 0.74
C PRO A 30 -4.84 -6.05 1.20
N VAL A 31 -5.95 -5.68 1.86
CA VAL A 31 -6.15 -4.32 2.39
C VAL A 31 -5.15 -4.02 3.50
N ARG A 32 -4.94 -4.95 4.43
CA ARG A 32 -3.93 -4.82 5.49
C ARG A 32 -2.52 -4.71 4.94
N LEU A 33 -2.18 -5.51 3.93
CA LEU A 33 -0.88 -5.44 3.27
C LEU A 33 -0.67 -4.07 2.60
N ALA A 34 -1.68 -3.54 1.92
CA ALA A 34 -1.61 -2.22 1.31
C ALA A 34 -1.40 -1.11 2.36
N TYR A 35 -2.14 -1.13 3.48
CA TYR A 35 -1.91 -0.19 4.58
C TYR A 35 -0.50 -0.30 5.16
N TRP A 36 0.01 -1.52 5.36
CA TRP A 36 1.38 -1.72 5.83
C TRP A 36 2.42 -1.17 4.83
N ARG A 37 2.22 -1.40 3.53
CA ARG A 37 3.10 -0.88 2.48
C ARG A 37 3.12 0.64 2.46
N ILE A 38 1.97 1.30 2.62
CA ILE A 38 1.87 2.76 2.72
C ILE A 38 2.67 3.26 3.93
N ALA A 39 2.43 2.70 5.12
CA ALA A 39 3.14 3.13 6.33
C ALA A 39 4.67 2.95 6.23
N ALA A 40 5.13 1.88 5.57
CA ALA A 40 6.54 1.66 5.30
C ALA A 40 7.13 2.70 4.34
N LEU A 41 6.39 3.05 3.27
CA LEU A 41 6.81 4.08 2.31
C LEU A 41 6.79 5.48 2.94
N ASP A 42 5.79 5.81 3.76
CA ASP A 42 5.73 7.06 4.52
C ASP A 42 6.96 7.23 5.40
N THR A 43 7.35 6.17 6.12
CA THR A 43 8.55 6.19 6.97
C THR A 43 9.82 6.47 6.15
N LEU A 44 9.91 5.94 4.93
CA LEU A 44 11.05 6.22 4.04
C LEU A 44 11.00 7.66 3.53
N LEU A 45 9.83 8.14 3.13
CA LEU A 45 9.64 9.52 2.65
C LEU A 45 9.94 10.55 3.73
N ASP A 46 9.50 10.33 4.96
CA ASP A 46 9.80 11.22 6.08
C ASP A 46 11.32 11.39 6.26
N ARG A 47 12.08 10.30 6.18
CA ARG A 47 13.56 10.34 6.29
C ARG A 47 14.21 11.03 5.09
N LEU A 48 13.70 10.80 3.89
CA LEU A 48 14.20 11.46 2.68
C LEU A 48 13.91 12.97 2.72
N GLU A 49 12.75 13.36 3.24
CA GLU A 49 12.36 14.76 3.42
C GLU A 49 13.20 15.43 4.51
N GLU A 50 13.50 14.75 5.63
CA GLU A 50 14.43 15.25 6.65
C GLU A 50 15.80 15.60 6.04
N LEU A 51 16.35 14.74 5.19
CA LEU A 51 17.61 14.98 4.48
C LEU A 51 17.48 16.16 3.51
N ARG A 52 16.36 16.25 2.79
CA ARG A 52 16.10 17.34 1.85
C ARG A 52 16.03 18.69 2.56
N LEU A 53 15.36 18.74 3.72
CA LEU A 53 15.26 19.92 4.58
C LEU A 53 16.62 20.32 5.17
N ALA A 54 17.52 19.34 5.39
CA ALA A 54 18.91 19.59 5.75
C ALA A 54 19.79 20.07 4.57
N ASN A 55 19.22 20.24 3.38
CA ASN A 55 19.90 20.56 2.11
C ASN A 55 20.93 19.50 1.68
N GLU A 56 20.76 18.25 2.11
CA GLU A 56 21.56 17.16 1.56
C GLU A 56 21.16 16.90 0.11
N ARG A 57 22.16 16.66 -0.74
CA ARG A 57 21.95 16.31 -2.16
C ARG A 57 22.22 14.85 -2.45
N LEU A 58 23.14 14.27 -1.69
CA LEU A 58 23.51 12.87 -1.81
C LEU A 58 22.73 12.04 -0.81
N LEU A 59 22.23 10.91 -1.25
CA LEU A 59 21.55 9.96 -0.40
C LEU A 59 22.55 9.20 0.47
N PRO A 60 22.43 9.23 1.82
CA PRO A 60 23.24 8.40 2.69
C PRO A 60 23.07 6.91 2.42
N GLU A 61 24.17 6.16 2.50
CA GLU A 61 24.19 4.74 2.15
C GLU A 61 23.22 3.88 2.98
N ASP A 62 23.07 4.19 4.27
CA ASP A 62 22.17 3.45 5.16
C ASP A 62 20.69 3.63 4.77
N ILE A 63 20.30 4.82 4.30
CA ILE A 63 18.95 5.09 3.80
C ILE A 63 18.77 4.47 2.42
N ARG A 64 19.79 4.55 1.56
CA ARG A 64 19.79 3.90 0.24
C ARG A 64 19.58 2.40 0.36
N GLU A 65 20.30 1.73 1.26
CA GLU A 65 20.17 0.29 1.51
C GLU A 65 18.75 -0.07 1.97
N GLN A 66 18.13 0.74 2.84
CA GLN A 66 16.75 0.53 3.29
C GLN A 66 15.75 0.61 2.15
N VAL A 67 15.85 1.64 1.30
CA VAL A 67 14.98 1.83 0.13
C VAL A 67 15.14 0.66 -0.85
N VAL A 68 16.38 0.28 -1.16
CA VAL A 68 16.67 -0.84 -2.06
C VAL A 68 16.16 -2.17 -1.50
N THR A 69 16.35 -2.41 -0.19
CA THR A 69 15.90 -3.64 0.48
C THR A 69 14.38 -3.73 0.51
N TYR A 70 13.69 -2.62 0.80
CA TYR A 70 12.24 -2.55 0.72
C TYR A 70 11.75 -2.88 -0.69
N ALA A 71 12.29 -2.18 -1.70
CA ALA A 71 11.88 -2.34 -3.09
C ALA A 71 12.09 -3.79 -3.58
N ALA A 72 13.26 -4.37 -3.33
CA ALA A 72 13.56 -5.74 -3.74
C ALA A 72 12.60 -6.79 -3.15
N ARG A 73 12.05 -6.55 -1.95
CA ARG A 73 11.16 -7.50 -1.27
C ARG A 73 9.68 -7.26 -1.53
N HIS A 74 9.28 -6.00 -1.76
CA HIS A 74 7.87 -5.60 -1.66
C HIS A 74 7.37 -4.80 -2.86
N ASP A 75 8.25 -4.28 -3.71
CA ASP A 75 7.86 -3.40 -4.81
C ASP A 75 8.81 -3.54 -6.01
N THR A 76 8.52 -4.48 -6.90
CA THR A 76 9.34 -4.76 -8.09
C THR A 76 9.42 -3.55 -9.04
N GLU A 77 8.35 -2.77 -9.13
CA GLU A 77 8.32 -1.58 -10.00
C GLU A 77 9.22 -0.47 -9.46
N LEU A 78 9.19 -0.23 -8.14
CA LEU A 78 10.15 0.66 -7.49
C LEU A 78 11.58 0.13 -7.68
N ALA A 79 11.80 -1.17 -7.50
CA ALA A 79 13.13 -1.76 -7.69
C ALA A 79 13.66 -1.54 -9.12
N ASP A 80 12.80 -1.67 -10.13
CA ASP A 80 13.16 -1.40 -11.52
C ASP A 80 13.38 0.10 -11.79
N ARG A 81 12.60 0.98 -11.16
CA ARG A 81 12.76 2.44 -11.23
C ARG A 81 14.11 2.87 -10.66
N LEU A 82 14.47 2.37 -9.48
CA LEU A 82 15.73 2.66 -8.79
C LEU A 82 16.97 2.29 -9.64
N ARG A 83 16.86 1.25 -10.50
CA ARG A 83 17.96 0.88 -11.43
C ARG A 83 18.12 1.85 -12.60
N ARG A 84 17.13 2.68 -12.89
CA ARG A 84 17.10 3.59 -14.06
C ARG A 84 17.41 5.04 -13.71
N ILE A 85 17.42 5.37 -12.42
CA ILE A 85 17.75 6.69 -11.91
C ILE A 85 19.16 6.69 -11.34
N ASP A 86 19.69 7.89 -11.04
CA ASP A 86 20.86 8.01 -10.18
C ASP A 86 20.44 7.70 -8.74
N ALA A 87 20.85 6.55 -8.22
CA ALA A 87 20.49 6.10 -6.87
C ALA A 87 21.25 6.85 -5.76
N GLU A 88 22.19 7.72 -6.11
CA GLU A 88 22.86 8.62 -5.18
C GLU A 88 22.16 9.98 -5.09
N ASP A 89 21.32 10.33 -6.07
CA ASP A 89 20.53 11.57 -6.06
C ASP A 89 19.32 11.42 -5.12
N LEU A 90 19.33 12.19 -4.03
CA LEU A 90 18.26 12.20 -3.04
C LEU A 90 16.90 12.51 -3.68
N ASN A 91 16.82 13.48 -4.60
CA ASN A 91 15.54 13.88 -5.19
C ASN A 91 15.00 12.80 -6.11
N ALA A 92 15.87 12.19 -6.91
CA ALA A 92 15.47 11.11 -7.81
C ALA A 92 14.92 9.91 -7.02
N VAL A 93 15.56 9.57 -5.90
CA VAL A 93 15.09 8.49 -5.02
C VAL A 93 13.79 8.88 -4.31
N HIS A 94 13.69 10.10 -3.80
CA HIS A 94 12.46 10.63 -3.19
C HIS A 94 11.27 10.52 -4.16
N ASP A 95 11.41 11.03 -5.38
CA ASP A 95 10.35 10.99 -6.38
C ASP A 95 9.93 9.56 -6.72
N ALA A 96 10.89 8.63 -6.84
CA ALA A 96 10.59 7.23 -7.09
C ALA A 96 9.81 6.57 -5.93
N VAL A 97 10.17 6.86 -4.68
CA VAL A 97 9.47 6.35 -3.49
C VAL A 97 8.07 6.98 -3.38
N PHE A 98 7.93 8.28 -3.71
CA PHE A 98 6.65 8.98 -3.73
C PHE A 98 5.70 8.40 -4.79
N GLU A 99 6.20 8.18 -6.00
CA GLU A 99 5.45 7.48 -7.07
C GLU A 99 4.98 6.08 -6.60
N ALA A 100 5.85 5.33 -5.89
CA ALA A 100 5.50 4.01 -5.37
C ALA A 100 4.38 4.07 -4.32
N GLN A 101 4.45 5.03 -3.40
CA GLN A 101 3.38 5.25 -2.42
C GLN A 101 2.05 5.57 -3.12
N GLY A 102 2.08 6.44 -4.13
CA GLY A 102 0.90 6.76 -4.95
C GLY A 102 0.27 5.53 -5.60
N ARG A 103 1.09 4.62 -6.18
CA ARG A 103 0.59 3.35 -6.74
C ARG A 103 -0.10 2.47 -5.70
N VAL A 104 0.46 2.38 -4.50
CA VAL A 104 -0.16 1.60 -3.40
C VAL A 104 -1.46 2.24 -2.92
N MET A 105 -1.54 3.58 -2.88
CA MET A 105 -2.77 4.29 -2.54
C MET A 105 -3.89 4.01 -3.54
N LEU A 106 -3.58 3.99 -4.84
CA LEU A 106 -4.54 3.62 -5.88
C LEU A 106 -5.02 2.17 -5.72
N GLN A 107 -4.08 1.24 -5.50
CA GLN A 107 -4.40 -0.16 -5.22
C GLN A 107 -5.30 -0.31 -3.99
N LEU A 108 -5.03 0.44 -2.91
CA LEU A 108 -5.87 0.42 -1.71
C LEU A 108 -7.28 0.93 -2.00
N ALA A 109 -7.42 2.00 -2.78
CA ALA A 109 -8.73 2.55 -3.14
C ALA A 109 -9.55 1.54 -3.96
N GLU A 110 -8.93 0.87 -4.94
CA GLU A 110 -9.55 -0.22 -5.71
C GLU A 110 -10.01 -1.36 -4.80
N LEU A 111 -9.14 -1.84 -3.91
CA LEU A 111 -9.45 -2.90 -2.94
C LEU A 111 -10.62 -2.51 -2.03
N ARG A 112 -10.70 -1.22 -1.67
CA ARG A 112 -11.78 -0.68 -0.83
C ARG A 112 -13.03 -0.27 -1.57
N ARG A 113 -13.02 -0.27 -2.92
CA ARG A 113 -14.09 0.25 -3.78
C ARG A 113 -14.49 1.68 -3.42
N VAL A 114 -13.51 2.51 -3.08
CA VAL A 114 -13.71 3.93 -2.79
C VAL A 114 -13.16 4.72 -3.97
N PRO A 115 -13.86 5.78 -4.45
CA PRO A 115 -13.32 6.68 -5.47
C PRO A 115 -11.95 7.21 -5.04
N ASN A 116 -10.97 7.16 -5.93
CA ASN A 116 -9.64 7.72 -5.69
C ASN A 116 -9.51 9.11 -6.35
N TRP A 117 -8.37 9.76 -6.14
CA TRP A 117 -8.13 11.11 -6.66
C TRP A 117 -8.12 11.18 -8.20
N GLN A 118 -7.74 10.11 -8.91
CA GLN A 118 -7.85 10.04 -10.37
C GLN A 118 -9.30 9.98 -10.83
N ASP A 119 -10.16 9.28 -10.08
CA ASP A 119 -11.61 9.28 -10.31
C ASP A 119 -12.21 10.68 -10.06
N LEU A 120 -11.69 11.39 -9.06
CA LEU A 120 -12.11 12.76 -8.75
C LEU A 120 -11.64 13.76 -9.80
N ASP A 121 -10.43 13.65 -10.35
CA ASP A 121 -9.95 14.51 -11.44
C ASP A 121 -10.80 14.37 -12.71
N LEU A 122 -11.31 13.17 -13.00
CA LEU A 122 -12.26 12.95 -14.10
C LEU A 122 -13.63 13.57 -13.85
N ILE A 123 -14.06 13.68 -12.59
CA ILE A 123 -15.34 14.29 -12.18
C ILE A 123 -15.22 15.82 -12.05
N LEU A 124 -14.03 16.31 -11.69
CA LEU A 124 -13.74 17.72 -11.42
C LEU A 124 -13.09 18.44 -12.61
N ALA A 125 -12.76 17.74 -13.70
CA ALA A 125 -12.38 18.36 -14.95
C ALA A 125 -13.49 19.37 -15.33
N PRO A 126 -13.16 20.66 -15.52
CA PRO A 126 -14.17 21.64 -15.88
C PRO A 126 -14.80 21.19 -17.19
N GLY A 127 -16.10 20.84 -17.13
CA GLY A 127 -16.91 20.81 -18.33
C GLY A 127 -16.83 22.19 -18.98
N ASP A 128 -16.87 22.24 -20.31
CA ASP A 128 -16.92 23.45 -21.13
C ASP A 128 -18.20 24.30 -20.87
N ASP A 129 -18.58 24.53 -19.62
CA ASP A 129 -19.76 25.26 -19.16
C ASP A 129 -19.37 26.63 -18.54
N GLU A 130 -18.23 27.20 -18.95
CA GLU A 130 -17.94 28.63 -18.79
C GLU A 130 -17.96 29.33 -20.17
N ALA A 131 -19.07 29.19 -20.90
CA ALA A 131 -19.40 30.05 -22.03
C ALA A 131 -20.92 30.09 -22.28
N ALA A 132 -21.66 30.83 -21.46
CA ALA A 132 -23.01 31.30 -21.80
C ALA A 132 -23.30 32.65 -21.13
#